data_AF-A0A519G2T0-F1
#
_entry.id   AF-A0A519G2T0-F1
#
_cell.length_a   1.000
_cell.length_b   1.000
_cell.length_c   1.000
_cell.angle_alpha   90.00
_cell.angle_beta   90.00
_cell.angle_gamma   90.00
#
_symmetry.space_group_name_H-M   'P 1'
#
loop_
_entity.id
_entity.type
_entity.pdbx_description
1 polymer ?
#
loop_
_entity_poly.entity_id
_entity_poly.type
_entity_poly.pdbx_seq_one_letter_code
_entity_poly.pdbx_strand_id
1 'polypeptide(L)'
;MSQDPTQLDPRGPRFTAGVTLVIFAVVLLTAPSTVAIVLLAVQTAFFALGAGRGVQYTPTAFVFRKLIRPRLAAPSHTEDAKPPRFAQTVGLVFTVVALAAFVADLDTLG
;
A
#
# COMPACT_ATOMS: atom_id res chain seq x y z
N MET A 1 15.72 -9.34 -24.33
CA MET A 1 15.82 -8.75 -22.97
C MET A 1 14.83 -9.47 -22.07
N SER A 2 15.31 -10.46 -21.33
CA SER A 2 14.51 -11.14 -20.31
C SER A 2 14.09 -10.10 -19.28
N GLN A 3 12.78 -9.80 -19.21
CA GLN A 3 12.24 -8.96 -18.14
C GLN A 3 12.47 -9.72 -16.84
N ASP A 4 13.47 -9.32 -16.07
CA ASP A 4 13.68 -9.84 -14.73
C ASP A 4 12.42 -9.50 -13.92
N PRO A 5 11.66 -10.48 -13.38
CA PRO A 5 10.37 -10.25 -12.71
C PRO A 5 10.49 -9.35 -11.46
N THR A 6 11.72 -8.99 -11.09
CA THR A 6 12.09 -8.08 -10.02
C THR A 6 12.12 -6.61 -10.45
N GLN A 7 12.10 -6.29 -11.74
CA GLN A 7 12.18 -4.91 -12.26
C GLN A 7 10.79 -4.31 -12.46
N LEU A 8 10.51 -3.20 -11.78
CA LEU A 8 9.22 -2.53 -11.74
C LEU A 8 9.28 -1.15 -12.39
N ASP A 9 8.15 -0.72 -12.95
CA ASP A 9 7.95 0.69 -13.29
C ASP A 9 7.83 1.50 -11.99
N PRO A 10 8.74 2.44 -11.69
CA PRO A 10 8.76 3.18 -10.42
C PRO A 10 7.47 3.98 -10.15
N ARG A 11 6.72 4.31 -11.21
CA ARG A 11 5.46 5.05 -11.11
C ARG A 11 4.34 4.21 -10.51
N GLY A 12 4.42 2.88 -10.58
CA GLY A 12 3.43 1.96 -10.00
C GLY A 12 3.43 1.96 -8.47
N PRO A 13 4.57 1.73 -7.80
CA PRO A 13 4.70 1.89 -6.35
C PRO A 13 4.32 3.29 -5.88
N ARG A 14 4.70 4.35 -6.62
CA ARG A 14 4.32 5.74 -6.29
C ARG A 14 2.82 5.97 -6.36
N PHE A 15 2.15 5.48 -7.40
CA PHE A 15 0.69 5.53 -7.50
C PHE A 15 0.03 4.82 -6.32
N THR A 16 0.52 3.63 -5.97
CA THR A 16 0.02 2.86 -4.82
C THR A 16 0.19 3.64 -3.52
N ALA A 17 1.36 4.24 -3.29
CA ALA A 17 1.60 5.08 -2.12
C ALA A 17 0.64 6.29 -2.05
N GLY A 18 0.33 6.91 -3.19
CA GLY A 18 -0.67 7.99 -3.25
C GLY A 18 -2.08 7.52 -2.85
N VAL A 19 -2.52 6.35 -3.30
CA VAL A 19 -3.81 5.77 -2.90
C VAL A 19 -3.82 5.47 -1.41
N THR A 20 -2.76 4.85 -0.89
CA THR A 20 -2.61 4.55 0.55
C THR A 20 -2.64 5.84 1.40
N LEU A 21 -1.97 6.90 0.94
CA LEU A 21 -1.99 8.19 1.62
C LEU A 21 -3.42 8.75 1.75
N VAL A 22 -4.20 8.70 0.67
CA VAL A 22 -5.60 9.16 0.69
C VAL A 22 -6.43 8.31 1.65
N ILE A 23 -6.26 6.99 1.65
CA ILE A 23 -6.96 6.09 2.58
C ILE A 23 -6.62 6.45 4.02
N PHE A 24 -5.34 6.63 4.35
CA PHE A 24 -4.93 7.03 5.69
C PHE A 24 -5.43 8.40 6.10
N ALA A 25 -5.48 9.37 5.19
CA ALA A 25 -6.08 10.67 5.48
C ALA A 25 -7.57 10.52 5.87
N VAL A 26 -8.32 9.66 5.17
CA VAL A 26 -9.73 9.36 5.53
C VAL A 26 -9.82 8.64 6.87
N VAL A 27 -8.95 7.68 7.16
CA VAL A 27 -8.89 6.99 8.46
C VAL A 27 -8.68 8.01 9.59
N LEU A 28 -7.72 8.91 9.45
CA LEU A 28 -7.42 9.92 10.47
C LEU A 28 -8.57 10.92 10.67
N LEU A 29 -9.21 11.37 9.58
CA LEU A 29 -10.34 12.30 9.65
C LEU A 29 -11.60 11.70 10.25
N THR A 30 -11.73 10.37 10.23
CA THR A 30 -12.93 9.67 10.69
C THR A 30 -12.70 8.88 11.97
N ALA A 31 -11.52 8.92 12.56
CA ALA A 31 -11.23 8.21 13.82
C ALA A 31 -11.74 8.98 15.06
N PRO A 32 -12.22 8.30 16.11
CA PRO A 32 -12.57 6.88 16.15
C PRO A 32 -13.95 6.65 15.51
N SER A 33 -14.04 5.79 14.49
CA SER A 33 -15.32 5.32 13.94
C SER A 33 -15.18 3.93 13.34
N THR A 34 -16.31 3.26 13.19
CA THR A 34 -16.37 1.97 12.49
C THR A 34 -15.80 2.06 11.06
N VAL A 35 -16.00 3.20 10.38
CA VAL A 35 -15.45 3.42 9.03
C VAL A 35 -13.92 3.44 9.06
N ALA A 36 -13.32 4.18 10.00
CA ALA A 36 -11.87 4.24 10.16
C ALA A 36 -11.27 2.86 10.45
N ILE A 37 -11.90 2.08 11.34
CA ILE A 37 -11.45 0.73 11.71
C ILE A 37 -11.51 -0.22 10.51
N VAL A 38 -12.62 -0.21 9.75
CA VAL A 38 -12.78 -1.04 8.56
C VAL A 38 -11.73 -0.68 7.49
N LEU A 39 -11.53 0.62 7.24
CA LEU A 39 -10.53 1.08 6.28
C LEU A 39 -9.11 0.69 6.70
N LEU A 40 -8.77 0.85 7.99
CA LEU A 40 -7.48 0.44 8.53
C LEU A 40 -7.28 -1.07 8.38
N ALA A 41 -8.27 -1.90 8.70
CA ALA A 41 -8.19 -3.36 8.53
C ALA A 41 -7.98 -3.77 7.07
N VAL A 42 -8.70 -3.13 6.13
CA VAL A 42 -8.48 -3.34 4.69
C VAL A 42 -7.07 -2.92 4.28
N GLN A 43 -6.57 -1.79 4.78
CA GLN A 43 -5.22 -1.31 4.50
C GLN A 43 -4.15 -2.26 5.07
N THR A 44 -4.37 -2.84 6.26
CA THR A 44 -3.52 -3.89 6.84
C THR A 44 -3.44 -5.11 5.94
N ALA A 45 -4.60 -5.62 5.47
CA ALA A 45 -4.64 -6.76 4.55
C ALA A 45 -3.95 -6.45 3.22
N PHE A 46 -4.08 -5.21 2.73
CA PHE A 46 -3.39 -4.75 1.54
C PHE A 46 -1.86 -4.76 1.71
N PHE A 47 -1.36 -4.25 2.84
CA PHE A 47 0.08 -4.30 3.17
C PHE A 47 0.58 -5.73 3.30
N ALA A 48 -0.20 -6.63 3.91
CA ALA A 48 0.14 -8.05 4.02
C ALA A 48 0.29 -8.72 2.64
N LEU A 49 -0.61 -8.39 1.70
CA LEU A 49 -0.51 -8.86 0.32
C LEU A 49 0.76 -8.34 -0.36
N GLY A 50 1.05 -7.04 -0.23
CA GLY A 50 2.23 -6.40 -0.83
C GLY A 50 3.56 -6.92 -0.26
N ALA A 51 3.64 -7.13 1.06
CA ALA A 51 4.81 -7.67 1.73
C ALA A 51 5.03 -9.16 1.38
N GLY A 52 3.96 -9.97 1.49
CA GLY A 52 4.01 -11.42 1.30
C GLY A 52 4.16 -11.84 -0.16
N ARG A 53 3.23 -11.45 -1.03
CA ARG A 53 3.24 -11.87 -2.45
C ARG A 53 4.02 -10.92 -3.36
N GLY A 54 4.20 -9.68 -2.98
CA GLY A 54 4.91 -8.66 -3.76
C GLY A 54 4.01 -7.54 -4.26
N VAL A 55 4.58 -6.33 -4.31
CA VAL A 55 3.86 -5.09 -4.66
C VAL A 55 3.17 -5.12 -6.03
N GLN A 56 3.74 -5.84 -6.99
CA GLN A 56 3.24 -5.94 -8.36
C GLN A 56 1.95 -6.74 -8.51
N TYR A 57 1.56 -7.48 -7.47
CA TYR A 57 0.34 -8.29 -7.43
C TYR A 57 -0.79 -7.64 -6.63
N THR A 58 -0.58 -6.41 -6.15
CA THR A 58 -1.62 -5.67 -5.43
C THR A 58 -2.72 -5.17 -6.39
N PRO A 59 -3.95 -4.99 -5.90
CA PRO A 59 -5.05 -4.43 -6.70
C PRO A 59 -4.70 -3.07 -7.34
N THR A 60 -4.00 -2.19 -6.62
CA THR A 60 -3.59 -0.88 -7.16
C THR A 60 -2.54 -1.02 -8.26
N ALA A 61 -1.63 -2.01 -8.17
CA ALA A 61 -0.68 -2.29 -9.25
C ALA A 61 -1.39 -2.77 -10.52
N PHE A 62 -2.47 -3.55 -10.39
CA PHE A 62 -3.32 -3.93 -11.52
C PHE A 62 -4.02 -2.71 -12.14
N VAL A 63 -4.62 -1.85 -11.31
CA VAL A 63 -5.23 -0.59 -11.75
C VAL A 63 -4.23 0.29 -12.47
N PHE A 64 -3.04 0.48 -11.90
CA PHE A 64 -1.97 1.23 -12.52
C PHE A 64 -1.60 0.65 -13.88
N ARG A 65 -1.36 -0.67 -13.96
CA ARG A 65 -0.94 -1.34 -15.19
C ARG A 65 -2.00 -1.24 -16.30
N LYS A 66 -3.28 -1.38 -15.95
CA LYS A 66 -4.37 -1.48 -16.92
C LYS A 66 -4.91 -0.11 -17.34
N LEU A 67 -5.01 0.84 -16.41
CA LEU A 67 -5.70 2.11 -16.64
C LEU A 67 -4.74 3.30 -16.74
N ILE A 68 -3.64 3.29 -15.99
CA ILE A 68 -2.76 4.46 -15.88
C ILE A 68 -1.59 4.33 -16.85
N ARG A 69 -0.82 3.25 -16.75
CA ARG A 69 0.38 2.99 -17.57
C ARG A 69 0.17 3.18 -19.08
N PRO A 70 -0.93 2.75 -19.72
CA PRO A 70 -1.12 2.94 -21.16
C PRO A 70 -1.22 4.41 -21.59
N ARG A 71 -1.51 5.32 -20.66
CA ARG A 71 -1.64 6.76 -20.89
C ARG A 71 -0.34 7.53 -20.67
N LEU A 72 0.73 6.86 -20.24
CA LEU A 72 2.03 7.48 -20.01
C LEU A 72 3.05 6.99 -21.04
N ALA A 73 4.05 7.84 -21.32
CA ALA A 73 5.24 7.44 -22.05
C ALA A 73 5.99 6.29 -21.34
N ALA A 74 6.89 5.63 -22.07
CA ALA A 74 7.75 4.58 -21.53
C ALA A 74 8.52 5.08 -20.28
N PRO A 75 8.74 4.21 -19.28
CA PRO A 75 9.52 4.60 -18.10
C PRO A 75 10.98 4.86 -18.48
N SER A 76 11.60 5.86 -17.86
CA SER A 76 13.01 6.20 -18.09
C SER A 76 13.99 5.17 -17.51
N HIS A 77 13.58 4.45 -16.46
CA HIS A 77 14.32 3.37 -15.82
C HIS A 77 13.35 2.43 -15.11
N THR A 78 13.84 1.27 -14.69
CA THR A 78 13.14 0.34 -13.82
C THR A 78 13.81 0.28 -12.45
N GLU A 79 13.04 -0.12 -11.43
CA GLU A 79 13.49 -0.21 -10.03
C GLU A 79 13.29 -1.64 -9.51
N ASP A 80 14.18 -2.11 -8.63
CA ASP A 80 14.03 -3.41 -7.95
C ASP A 80 12.74 -3.41 -7.10
N ALA A 81 12.04 -4.54 -7.05
CA ALA A 81 10.88 -4.76 -6.20
C ALA A 81 11.21 -4.79 -4.70
N LYS A 82 12.47 -5.00 -4.30
CA LYS A 82 12.88 -5.11 -2.88
C LYS A 82 12.57 -3.87 -2.05
N PRO A 83 12.97 -2.63 -2.41
CA PRO A 83 12.65 -1.46 -1.59
C PRO A 83 11.14 -1.20 -1.43
N PRO A 84 10.32 -1.30 -2.49
CA PRO A 84 8.86 -1.24 -2.35
C PRO A 84 8.29 -2.32 -1.44
N ARG A 85 8.79 -3.58 -1.52
CA ARG A 85 8.34 -4.65 -0.61
C ARG A 85 8.72 -4.39 0.84
N PHE A 86 9.92 -3.86 1.08
CA PHE A 86 10.33 -3.42 2.42
C PHE A 86 9.37 -2.36 2.98
N ALA A 87 9.02 -1.34 2.18
CA ALA A 87 8.06 -0.33 2.58
C ALA A 87 6.67 -0.92 2.91
N GLN A 88 6.22 -1.94 2.17
CA GLN A 88 4.98 -2.65 2.50
C GLN A 88 5.06 -3.37 3.84
N THR A 89 6.19 -4.04 4.13
CA THR A 89 6.40 -4.70 5.42
C THR A 89 6.38 -3.70 6.57
N VAL A 90 7.02 -2.54 6.41
CA VAL A 90 6.98 -1.47 7.40
C VAL A 90 5.55 -1.00 7.61
N GLY A 91 4.82 -0.69 6.53
CA GLY A 91 3.41 -0.29 6.60
C GLY A 91 2.51 -1.35 7.26
N LEU A 92 2.79 -2.64 7.03
CA LEU A 92 2.09 -3.74 7.71
C LEU A 92 2.29 -3.67 9.23
N VAL A 93 3.53 -3.50 9.70
CA VAL A 93 3.83 -3.43 11.13
C VAL A 93 3.06 -2.27 11.77
N PHE A 94 3.12 -1.07 11.19
CA PHE A 94 2.41 0.10 11.72
C PHE A 94 0.89 -0.11 11.74
N THR A 95 0.32 -0.66 10.67
CA THR A 95 -1.14 -0.84 10.58
C THR A 95 -1.65 -1.96 11.48
N VAL A 96 -0.87 -3.02 11.72
CA VAL A 96 -1.19 -4.05 12.73
C VAL A 96 -1.18 -3.45 14.13
N VAL A 97 -0.15 -2.66 14.48
CA VAL A 97 -0.07 -2.02 15.80
C VAL A 97 -1.25 -1.06 16.01
N ALA A 98 -1.54 -0.21 15.03
CA ALA A 98 -2.67 0.71 15.09
C ALA A 98 -4.01 -0.02 15.23
N LEU A 99 -4.22 -1.09 14.45
CA LEU A 99 -5.46 -1.88 14.52
C LEU A 99 -5.60 -2.60 15.88
N ALA A 100 -4.50 -3.13 16.42
CA ALA A 100 -4.49 -3.76 17.73
C ALA A 100 -4.84 -2.76 18.84
N ALA A 101 -4.32 -1.53 18.76
CA ALA A 101 -4.66 -0.47 19.71
C ALA A 101 -6.17 -0.16 19.70
N PHE A 102 -6.78 -0.01 18.51
CA PHE A 102 -8.22 0.20 18.38
C PHE A 102 -9.08 -0.96 18.91
N VAL A 103 -8.66 -2.22 18.70
CA VAL A 103 -9.43 -3.40 19.15
C VAL A 103 -9.35 -3.61 20.66
N ALA A 104 -8.25 -3.17 21.28
CA ALA A 104 -8.01 -3.34 22.70
C ALA A 104 -8.48 -2.13 23.54
N ASP A 105 -9.27 -1.20 22.97
CA ASP A 105 -9.67 0.07 23.59
C ASP A 105 -8.46 0.83 24.19
N LEU A 106 -7.28 0.74 23.54
CA LEU A 106 -6.15 1.61 23.84
C LEU A 106 -6.35 2.99 23.19
N ASP A 107 -7.54 3.56 23.37
CA ASP A 107 -7.90 4.90 22.95
C ASP A 107 -6.98 5.96 23.58
N THR A 108 -6.23 5.57 24.63
CA THR A 108 -5.32 6.41 25.41
C THR A 108 -3.90 6.52 24.86
N LEU A 109 -3.59 6.04 23.65
CA LEU A 109 -2.29 6.31 23.00
C LEU A 109 -2.25 7.63 22.22
N GLY A 110 -3.24 8.51 22.44
CA GLY A 110 -3.29 9.92 22.04
C GLY A 110 -3.67 10.82 23.21
#